data_AF-A0A2V7WQ90-F1
#
_entry.id   AF-A0A2V7WQ90-F1
#
_cell.length_a   1.000
_cell.length_b   1.000
_cell.length_c   1.000
_cell.angle_alpha   90.00
_cell.angle_beta   90.00
_cell.angle_gamma   90.00
#
_symmetry.space_group_name_H-M   'P 1'
#
loop_
_entity.id
_entity.type
_entity.pdbx_description
1 polymer ?
#
loop_
_entity_poly.entity_id
_entity_poly.type
_entity_poly.pdbx_seq_one_letter_code
_entity_poly.pdbx_strand_id
1 'polypeptide(L)' 'MNRAGNYGFLLTATDGDAQPNNAPDRMDKFRIKIWDAATNVIVYDNKIGSPEDIDLADPQTISGGSIVIHK' A
#
# COMPACT_ATOMS: atom_id res chain seq x y z
N MET A 1 -19.44 -19.06 -12.56
CA MET A 1 -19.71 -17.91 -11.67
C MET A 1 -18.64 -17.89 -10.59
N ASN A 2 -17.57 -17.15 -10.81
CA ASN A 2 -16.43 -16.98 -9.89
C ASN A 2 -15.68 -15.71 -10.29
N ARG A 3 -16.37 -14.55 -10.21
CA ARG A 3 -15.84 -13.23 -10.58
C ARG A 3 -16.78 -12.04 -10.25
N ALA A 4 -17.84 -12.26 -9.47
CA ALA A 4 -18.92 -11.28 -9.30
C ALA A 4 -18.66 -10.23 -8.20
N GLY A 5 -17.51 -10.27 -7.52
CA GLY A 5 -17.16 -9.27 -6.50
C GLY A 5 -16.60 -8.01 -7.14
N ASN A 6 -17.25 -6.87 -6.93
CA ASN A 6 -16.70 -5.56 -7.25
C ASN A 6 -15.83 -5.12 -6.07
N TYR A 7 -14.52 -5.11 -6.25
CA TYR A 7 -13.58 -4.71 -5.20
C TYR A 7 -12.93 -3.37 -5.53
N GLY A 8 -12.79 -2.54 -4.51
CA GLY A 8 -11.93 -1.37 -4.53
C GLY A 8 -10.55 -1.71 -3.99
N PHE A 9 -9.54 -0.96 -4.46
CA PHE A 9 -8.15 -1.13 -4.06
C PHE A 9 -7.51 0.23 -3.77
N LEU A 10 -6.76 0.29 -2.69
CA LEU A 10 -5.78 1.34 -2.39
C LEU A 10 -4.41 0.66 -2.35
N LEU A 11 -3.47 1.18 -3.12
CA LEU A 11 -2.13 0.63 -3.24
C LEU A 11 -1.11 1.76 -3.17
N THR A 12 -0.17 1.65 -2.24
CA THR A 12 1.01 2.53 -2.17
C THR A 12 2.25 1.67 -2.06
N ALA A 13 3.26 1.97 -2.86
CA ALA A 13 4.56 1.32 -2.80
C ALA A 13 5.65 2.38 -2.79
N THR A 14 6.66 2.20 -1.94
CA THR A 14 7.84 3.05 -1.87
C THR A 14 9.05 2.17 -2.15
N ASP A 15 9.83 2.57 -3.15
CA ASP A 15 11.20 2.12 -3.35
C ASP A 15 12.10 3.03 -2.50
N GLY A 16 12.68 2.45 -1.45
CA GLY A 16 13.53 3.14 -0.50
C GLY A 16 14.91 3.50 -1.08
N ASP A 17 15.38 2.73 -2.06
CA ASP A 17 16.65 2.97 -2.74
C ASP A 17 16.56 4.06 -3.81
N ALA A 18 15.37 4.33 -4.34
CA ALA A 18 15.09 5.48 -5.19
C ALA A 18 15.11 6.83 -4.42
N GLN A 19 15.14 6.82 -3.08
CA GLN A 19 15.24 8.02 -2.25
C GLN A 19 16.67 8.55 -2.15
N PRO A 20 16.88 9.87 -1.91
CA PRO A 20 18.20 10.42 -1.62
C PRO A 20 18.91 9.70 -0.46
N ASN A 21 20.24 9.59 -0.52
CA ASN A 21 21.04 8.87 0.49
C ASN A 21 20.89 9.42 1.92
N ASN A 22 20.50 10.69 2.07
CA ASN A 22 20.29 11.36 3.34
C ASN A 22 18.80 11.42 3.76
N ALA A 23 17.91 10.73 3.05
CA ALA A 23 16.51 10.66 3.42
C ALA A 23 16.37 9.99 4.81
N PRO A 24 15.45 10.49 5.66
CA PRO A 24 15.27 9.97 7.02
C PRO A 24 14.73 8.54 7.05
N ASP A 25 14.06 8.12 5.98
CA ASP A 25 13.55 6.78 5.79
C ASP A 25 13.84 6.32 4.36
N ARG A 26 14.55 5.20 4.25
CA ARG A 26 14.97 4.57 3.00
C ARG A 26 14.55 3.10 2.95
N MET A 27 13.53 2.73 3.73
CA MET A 27 12.98 1.38 3.71
C MET A 27 11.96 1.23 2.59
N ASP A 28 11.92 0.04 1.99
CA ASP A 28 10.82 -0.33 1.11
C ASP A 28 9.53 -0.47 1.93
N LYS A 29 8.46 0.14 1.41
CA LYS A 29 7.16 0.15 2.09
C LYS A 29 6.05 -0.23 1.13
N PHE A 30 5.06 -0.91 1.67
CA PHE A 30 3.89 -1.36 0.93
C PHE A 30 2.60 -1.17 1.74
N ARG A 31 1.59 -0.66 1.07
CA ARG A 31 0.23 -0.54 1.57
C ARG A 31 -0.72 -1.17 0.58
N ILE A 32 -1.56 -2.07 1.05
CA ILE A 32 -2.72 -2.53 0.31
C ILE A 32 -3.95 -2.59 1.20
N LYS A 33 -5.02 -1.98 0.72
CA LYS A 33 -6.38 -2.12 1.26
C LYS A 33 -7.30 -2.63 0.15
N ILE A 34 -8.12 -3.61 0.48
CA ILE A 34 -9.12 -4.23 -0.39
C ILE A 34 -10.45 -4.17 0.33
N TRP A 35 -11.48 -3.67 -0.34
CA TRP A 35 -12.84 -3.64 0.20
C TRP A 35 -13.86 -4.03 -0.87
N ASP A 36 -14.99 -4.56 -0.44
CA ASP A 36 -16.14 -4.74 -1.31
C ASP A 36 -16.72 -3.36 -1.63
N ALA A 37 -16.73 -2.99 -2.92
CA ALA A 37 -17.12 -1.65 -3.36
C ALA A 37 -18.64 -1.40 -3.26
N ALA A 38 -19.46 -2.45 -3.15
CA ALA A 38 -20.90 -2.31 -3.00
C ALA A 38 -21.29 -2.04 -1.54
N THR A 39 -20.57 -2.62 -0.59
CA THR A 39 -20.89 -2.58 0.85
C THR A 39 -19.91 -1.74 1.68
N ASN A 40 -18.77 -1.36 1.12
CA ASN A 40 -17.63 -0.75 1.80
C ASN A 40 -17.03 -1.59 2.94
N VAL A 41 -17.34 -2.90 2.97
CA VAL A 41 -16.74 -3.82 3.95
C VAL A 41 -15.28 -4.07 3.57
N ILE A 42 -14.38 -3.80 4.51
CA ILE A 42 -12.95 -4.08 4.36
C ILE A 42 -12.74 -5.59 4.37
N VAL A 43 -12.15 -6.11 3.30
CA VAL A 43 -11.81 -7.52 3.14
C VAL A 43 -10.39 -7.79 3.62
N TYR A 44 -9.48 -6.88 3.27
CA TYR A 44 -8.10 -6.96 3.69
C TYR A 44 -7.49 -5.59 3.82
N ASP A 45 -6.64 -5.43 4.82
CA ASP A 45 -5.95 -4.21 5.12
C ASP A 45 -4.68 -4.58 5.89
N ASN A 46 -3.50 -4.36 5.30
CA ASN A 46 -2.24 -4.68 5.98
C ASN A 46 -1.86 -3.67 7.09
N LYS A 47 -2.54 -2.53 7.16
CA LYS A 47 -2.28 -1.42 8.07
C LYS A 47 -3.61 -0.76 8.46
N ILE A 48 -4.40 -1.49 9.27
CA ILE A 48 -5.75 -1.11 9.67
C ILE A 48 -5.75 0.25 10.37
N GLY A 49 -6.68 1.13 9.96
CA GLY A 49 -6.89 2.43 10.58
C GLY A 49 -5.94 3.54 10.13
N SER A 50 -4.99 3.25 9.23
CA SER A 50 -4.16 4.30 8.64
C SER A 50 -4.96 5.19 7.67
N PRO A 51 -4.58 6.48 7.53
CA PRO A 51 -5.18 7.39 6.57
C PRO A 51 -5.12 6.85 5.14
N GLU A 52 -6.16 7.15 4.35
CA GLU A 52 -6.22 6.84 2.92
C GLU A 52 -5.74 7.99 2.03
N ASP A 53 -5.57 9.17 2.63
CA ASP A 53 -5.02 10.35 1.97
C ASP A 53 -3.56 10.07 1.58
N ILE A 54 -3.20 10.33 0.33
CA ILE A 54 -1.85 10.07 -0.19
C ILE A 54 -0.80 10.99 0.46
N ASP A 55 -1.19 12.21 0.85
CA ASP A 55 -0.29 13.17 1.52
C ASP A 55 -0.01 12.75 2.97
N LEU A 56 -0.89 11.93 3.55
CA LEU A 56 -0.78 11.37 4.89
C LEU A 56 -0.57 9.85 4.88
N ALA A 57 -0.17 9.28 3.73
CA ALA A 57 -0.02 7.85 3.58
C ALA A 57 1.02 7.29 4.56
N ASP A 58 0.65 6.23 5.28
CA ASP A 58 1.53 5.51 6.21
C ASP A 58 1.70 4.05 5.77
N PRO A 59 2.42 3.80 4.64
CA PRO A 59 2.64 2.45 4.16
C PRO A 59 3.53 1.66 5.13
N GLN A 60 3.30 0.35 5.20
CA GLN A 60 4.01 -0.52 6.12
C GLN A 60 5.36 -0.93 5.54
N THR A 61 6.44 -0.84 6.33
CA THR A 61 7.73 -1.41 5.96
C THR A 61 7.62 -2.91 5.71
N ILE A 62 8.14 -3.38 4.58
CA ILE A 62 8.18 -4.82 4.29
C ILE A 62 9.33 -5.46 5.07
N SER A 63 9.13 -6.70 5.53
CA SER A 63 10.16 -7.43 6.29
C SER A 63 11.15 -8.19 5.40
N GLY A 64 10.88 -8.28 4.10
CA GLY A 64 11.74 -8.95 3.13
C GLY A 64 11.30 -8.72 1.69
N GLY A 65 12.15 -9.10 0.74
CA GLY A 65 12.01 -8.73 -0.66
C GLY A 65 12.61 -7.36 -0.97
N SER A 66 12.32 -6.83 -2.15
CA SER A 66 12.69 -5.47 -2.57
C SER A 66 11.62 -4.92 -3.50
N ILE A 67 11.35 -3.62 -3.38
CA ILE A 67 10.50 -2.86 -4.29
C ILE A 67 11.41 -2.00 -5.16
N VAL A 68 11.35 -2.21 -6.48
CA VAL A 68 12.12 -1.43 -7.46
C VAL A 68 11.15 -0.71 -8.39
N ILE A 69 11.21 0.62 -8.43
CA ILE A 69 10.43 1.42 -9.39
C ILE A 69 11.26 1.62 -10.67
N HIS A 70 10.85 0.93 -11.73
CA HIS A 70 11.39 1.18 -13.07
C HIS A 70 10.73 2.43 -13.67
N LYS A 71 11.56 3.34 -14.19
CA LYS A 71 11.14 4.55 -14.90
C LYS A 71 11.04 4.30 -16.40
#